data_AF-A0A7Y2KKG2-F1
#
_entry.id   AF-A0A7Y2KKG2-F1
#
_cell.length_a   1.000
_cell.length_b   1.000
_cell.length_c   1.000
_cell.angle_alpha   90.00
_cell.angle_beta   90.00
_cell.angle_gamma   90.00
#
_symmetry.space_group_name_H-M   'P 1'
#
loop_
_entity.id
_entity.type
_entity.pdbx_description
1 polymer ?
#
loop_
_entity_poly.entity_id
_entity_poly.type
_entity_poly.pdbx_seq_one_letter_code
_entity_poly.pdbx_strand_id
1 'polypeptide(L)'
;MKTFTSQLKIFHTRNELLELDQVVNGFIASGGIRKVISVSDSITSGEKGEAIGIIRVITYEESGEKSKEKVLVKMEKKLKVWSSEIEKFRGKTDKIGTKARGKIQNQAEDLRAKQELARQKLQEMKKAGGEAWEDLRAGAEVAMDDLRKAVEKVIKKREK
;
A
#
# COMPACT_ATOMS: atom_id res chain seq x y z
N MET A 1 -30.41 26.00 38.07
CA MET A 1 -30.74 24.55 38.13
C MET A 1 -29.91 23.84 37.07
N LYS A 2 -28.99 22.93 37.45
CA LYS A 2 -28.28 22.07 36.49
C LYS A 2 -28.98 20.73 36.48
N THR A 3 -29.66 20.42 35.39
CA THR A 3 -30.37 19.16 35.21
C THR A 3 -29.44 18.19 34.51
N PHE A 4 -29.31 16.98 35.06
CA PHE A 4 -28.60 15.87 34.45
C PHE A 4 -29.63 14.77 34.21
N THR A 5 -29.88 14.45 32.94
CA THR A 5 -30.86 13.43 32.55
C THR A 5 -30.15 12.28 31.85
N SER A 6 -30.53 11.04 32.14
CA SER A 6 -30.09 9.88 31.37
C SER A 6 -30.77 9.88 30.00
N GLN A 7 -30.11 9.31 28.98
CA GLN A 7 -30.71 9.13 27.66
C GLN A 7 -31.94 8.22 27.76
N LEU A 8 -33.07 8.66 27.20
CA LEU A 8 -34.24 7.80 27.06
C LEU A 8 -33.92 6.68 26.07
N LYS A 9 -34.21 5.43 26.44
CA LYS A 9 -33.97 4.23 25.59
C LYS A 9 -34.57 4.37 24.19
N ILE A 10 -35.66 5.11 24.03
CA ILE A 10 -36.31 5.36 22.73
C ILE A 10 -35.42 6.15 21.73
N PHE A 11 -34.46 6.92 22.23
CA PHE A 11 -33.52 7.68 21.39
C PHE A 11 -32.17 6.99 21.23
N HIS A 12 -31.92 5.88 21.92
CA HIS A 12 -30.64 5.17 21.89
C HIS A 12 -30.31 4.68 20.48
N THR A 13 -31.23 3.92 19.85
CA THR A 13 -31.08 3.42 18.48
C THR A 13 -30.94 4.53 17.45
N ARG A 14 -31.64 5.66 17.66
CA ARG A 14 -31.51 6.83 16.78
C ARG A 14 -30.11 7.43 16.87
N ASN A 15 -29.57 7.56 18.07
CA ASN A 15 -28.24 8.14 18.27
C ASN A 15 -27.14 7.19 17.76
N GLU A 16 -27.27 5.88 17.99
CA GLU A 16 -26.36 4.88 17.39
C GLU A 16 -26.35 4.95 15.86
N LEU A 17 -27.52 5.14 15.24
CA LEU A 17 -27.62 5.31 13.79
C LEU A 17 -26.92 6.59 13.32
N LEU A 18 -27.08 7.70 14.05
CA LEU A 18 -26.42 8.97 13.74
C LEU A 18 -24.89 8.89 13.90
N GLU A 19 -24.42 8.20 14.93
CA GLU A 19 -22.99 7.95 15.14
C GLU A 19 -22.43 7.06 14.03
N LEU A 20 -23.14 6.01 13.65
CA LEU A 20 -22.78 5.13 12.54
C LEU A 20 -22.76 5.89 11.20
N ASP A 21 -23.74 6.78 10.96
CA ASP A 21 -23.75 7.69 9.81
C ASP A 21 -22.48 8.55 9.78
N GLN A 22 -22.09 9.16 10.90
CA GLN A 22 -20.88 9.98 10.97
C GLN A 22 -19.61 9.17 10.67
N VAL A 23 -19.48 7.98 11.26
CA VAL A 23 -18.33 7.10 11.03
C VAL A 23 -18.24 6.68 9.56
N VAL A 24 -19.37 6.28 8.96
CA VAL A 24 -19.41 5.84 7.56
C VAL A 24 -19.14 6.99 6.61
N ASN A 25 -19.69 8.19 6.87
CA ASN A 25 -19.38 9.38 6.08
C ASN A 25 -17.90 9.77 6.18
N GLY A 26 -17.31 9.64 7.37
CA GLY A 26 -15.87 9.83 7.59
C GLY A 26 -15.03 8.83 6.78
N PHE A 27 -15.43 7.56 6.74
CA PHE A 27 -14.79 6.54 5.90
C PHE A 27 -14.91 6.85 4.41
N ILE A 28 -16.09 7.23 3.92
CA ILE A 28 -16.31 7.59 2.51
C ILE A 28 -15.44 8.77 2.10
N ALA A 29 -15.44 9.84 2.90
CA ALA A 29 -14.68 11.05 2.64
C ALA A 29 -13.16 10.81 2.71
N SER A 30 -12.68 10.25 3.82
CA SER A 30 -11.25 9.94 4.01
C SER A 30 -10.77 8.87 3.04
N GLY A 31 -11.65 7.97 2.62
CA GLY A 31 -11.48 6.92 1.63
C GLY A 31 -11.48 7.43 0.19
N GLY A 32 -11.90 8.66 -0.07
CA GLY A 32 -11.98 9.21 -1.43
C GLY A 32 -12.95 8.42 -2.32
N ILE A 33 -13.94 7.78 -1.68
CA ILE A 33 -14.96 6.98 -2.34
C ILE A 33 -15.95 7.95 -2.99
N ARG A 34 -16.04 7.90 -4.32
CA ARG A 34 -16.91 8.81 -5.09
C ARG A 34 -18.26 8.22 -5.43
N LYS A 35 -18.38 6.89 -5.35
CA LYS A 35 -19.59 6.18 -5.73
C LYS A 35 -19.86 5.04 -4.76
N VAL A 36 -20.93 5.18 -4.00
CA VAL A 36 -21.52 4.11 -3.20
C VAL A 36 -22.56 3.41 -4.07
N ILE A 37 -22.46 2.09 -4.18
CA ILE A 37 -23.31 1.24 -5.01
C ILE A 37 -24.54 0.81 -4.22
N SER A 38 -24.36 0.41 -2.96
CA SER A 38 -25.45 0.02 -2.07
C SER A 38 -25.10 0.23 -0.62
N VAL A 39 -26.13 0.44 0.19
CA VAL A 39 -26.06 0.53 1.66
C VAL A 39 -27.15 -0.39 2.20
N SER A 40 -26.80 -1.26 3.16
CA SER A 40 -27.74 -2.14 3.83
C SER A 40 -27.48 -2.14 5.32
N ASP A 41 -28.54 -1.96 6.09
CA ASP A 41 -28.48 -1.97 7.56
C ASP A 41 -29.15 -3.23 8.10
N SER A 42 -28.55 -3.83 9.13
CA SER A 42 -29.12 -4.94 9.88
C SER A 42 -28.97 -4.67 11.37
N ILE A 43 -30.00 -5.00 12.14
CA ILE A 43 -29.97 -4.89 13.60
C ILE A 43 -29.41 -6.20 14.16
N THR A 44 -28.59 -6.13 15.21
CA THR A 44 -28.22 -7.28 16.02
C THR A 44 -29.16 -7.38 17.22
N SER A 45 -29.63 -8.59 17.50
CA SER A 45 -30.54 -8.86 18.62
C SER A 45 -29.83 -9.57 19.77
N GLY A 46 -30.15 -9.16 21.00
CA GLY A 46 -29.73 -9.84 22.23
C GLY A 46 -30.57 -11.10 22.50
N GLU A 47 -30.26 -11.76 23.61
CA GLU A 47 -30.92 -13.02 24.01
C GLU A 47 -32.44 -12.87 24.25
N LYS A 48 -32.96 -11.66 24.43
CA LYS A 48 -34.40 -11.37 24.64
C LYS A 48 -35.05 -10.72 23.42
N GLY A 49 -34.37 -10.72 22.27
CA GLY A 49 -34.86 -10.12 21.03
C GLY A 49 -34.79 -8.59 20.98
N GLU A 50 -34.18 -7.96 21.99
CA GLU A 50 -33.92 -6.53 22.00
C GLU A 50 -32.83 -6.15 21.00
N ALA A 51 -32.96 -4.99 20.35
CA ALA A 51 -31.89 -4.44 19.53
C ALA A 51 -30.69 -4.04 20.41
N ILE A 52 -29.51 -4.57 20.11
CA ILE A 52 -28.26 -4.27 20.85
C ILE A 52 -27.18 -3.63 19.97
N GLY A 53 -27.44 -3.44 18.69
CA GLY A 53 -26.54 -2.75 17.79
C GLY A 53 -27.03 -2.74 16.35
N ILE A 54 -26.32 -1.97 15.53
CA ILE A 54 -26.59 -1.83 14.09
C ILE A 54 -25.31 -2.15 13.32
N ILE A 55 -25.45 -3.01 12.32
CA ILE A 55 -24.41 -3.30 11.34
C ILE A 55 -24.82 -2.64 10.03
N ARG A 56 -23.98 -1.74 9.53
CA ARG A 56 -24.11 -1.18 8.18
C ARG A 56 -23.09 -1.79 7.24
N VAL A 57 -23.57 -2.36 6.14
CA VAL A 57 -22.76 -2.85 5.03
C VAL A 57 -22.87 -1.85 3.88
N ILE A 58 -21.71 -1.41 3.37
CA ILE A 58 -21.63 -0.56 2.19
C ILE A 58 -20.87 -1.28 1.08
N THR A 59 -21.40 -1.20 -0.14
CA THR A 59 -20.70 -1.60 -1.36
C THR A 59 -20.37 -0.34 -2.14
N TYR A 60 -19.14 -0.19 -2.60
CA TYR A 60 -18.67 1.05 -3.23
C TYR A 60 -17.62 0.78 -4.30
N GLU A 61 -17.43 1.76 -5.18
CA GLU A 61 -16.36 1.78 -6.17
C GLU A 61 -15.16 2.53 -5.58
N GLU A 62 -14.03 1.84 -5.40
CA GLU A 62 -12.79 2.49 -4.97
C GLU A 62 -12.23 3.33 -6.14
N SER A 63 -11.84 4.57 -5.87
CA SER A 63 -11.14 5.37 -6.87
C SER A 63 -9.83 4.67 -7.24
N GLY A 64 -9.67 4.34 -8.53
CA GLY A 64 -8.44 3.75 -9.05
C GLY A 64 -7.19 4.57 -8.68
N GLU A 65 -7.32 5.90 -8.52
CA GLU A 65 -6.24 6.81 -8.16
C GLU A 65 -5.57 6.48 -6.81
N LYS A 66 -6.36 6.10 -5.79
CA LYS A 66 -5.83 5.68 -4.48
C LYS A 66 -5.17 4.31 -4.52
N SER A 67 -5.72 3.39 -5.30
CA SER A 67 -5.11 2.07 -5.51
C SER A 67 -3.78 2.21 -6.25
N LYS A 68 -3.70 3.10 -7.24
CA LYS A 68 -2.48 3.45 -7.96
C LYS A 68 -1.41 4.04 -7.03
N GLU A 69 -1.77 5.01 -6.20
CA GLU A 69 -0.85 5.62 -5.22
C GLU A 69 -0.31 4.58 -4.22
N LYS A 70 -1.17 3.71 -3.67
CA LYS A 70 -0.73 2.61 -2.80
C LYS A 70 0.30 1.69 -3.47
N VAL A 71 0.11 1.37 -4.75
CA VAL A 71 1.05 0.54 -5.52
C VAL A 71 2.38 1.26 -5.73
N LEU A 72 2.33 2.54 -6.16
CA LEU A 72 3.52 3.38 -6.35
C LEU A 72 4.35 3.51 -5.07
N VAL A 73 3.71 3.85 -3.95
CA VAL A 73 4.39 4.01 -2.65
C VAL A 73 5.05 2.71 -2.19
N LYS A 74 4.40 1.56 -2.41
CA LYS A 74 4.98 0.24 -2.06
C LYS A 74 6.22 -0.05 -2.91
N MET A 75 6.19 0.23 -4.21
CA MET A 75 7.33 0.02 -5.11
C MET A 75 8.49 0.97 -4.79
N GLU A 76 8.22 2.26 -4.58
CA GLU A 76 9.22 3.26 -4.19
C GLU A 76 9.93 2.86 -2.87
N LYS A 77 9.18 2.36 -1.88
CA LYS A 77 9.76 1.86 -0.62
C LYS A 77 10.72 0.69 -0.84
N LYS A 78 10.31 -0.33 -1.61
CA LYS A 78 11.17 -1.49 -1.91
C LYS A 78 12.43 -1.06 -2.66
N LEU A 79 12.28 -0.20 -3.66
CA LEU A 79 13.38 0.33 -4.43
C LEU A 79 14.38 1.11 -3.55
N LYS A 80 13.90 1.88 -2.57
CA LYS A 80 14.76 2.57 -1.60
C LYS A 80 15.55 1.60 -0.73
N VAL A 81 14.93 0.52 -0.26
CA VAL A 81 15.60 -0.54 0.53
C VAL A 81 16.73 -1.17 -0.28
N TRP A 82 16.43 -1.64 -1.49
CA TRP A 82 17.45 -2.25 -2.37
C TRP A 82 18.53 -1.26 -2.80
N SER A 83 18.18 0.02 -3.02
CA SER A 83 19.18 1.07 -3.28
C SER A 83 20.20 1.17 -2.14
N SER A 84 19.76 1.08 -0.88
CA SER A 84 20.65 1.10 0.28
C SER A 84 21.52 -0.16 0.36
N GLU A 85 20.98 -1.33 0.00
CA GLU A 85 21.73 -2.58 -0.03
C GLU A 85 22.81 -2.59 -1.12
N ILE A 86 22.49 -2.06 -2.30
CA ILE A 86 23.45 -1.89 -3.40
C ILE A 86 24.59 -0.97 -2.99
N GLU A 87 24.31 0.18 -2.34
CA GLU A 87 25.36 1.08 -1.85
C GLU A 87 26.23 0.43 -0.77
N LYS A 88 25.64 -0.34 0.16
CA LYS A 88 26.40 -1.14 1.14
C LYS A 88 27.26 -2.21 0.50
N PHE A 89 26.87 -2.73 -0.66
CA PHE A 89 27.67 -3.68 -1.43
C PHE A 89 28.84 -2.95 -2.12
N ARG A 90 28.58 -1.80 -2.75
CA ARG A 90 29.59 -0.96 -3.40
C ARG A 90 30.66 -0.44 -2.44
N GLY A 91 30.28 0.00 -1.24
CA GLY A 91 31.25 0.50 -0.25
C GLY A 91 32.21 -0.57 0.31
N LYS A 92 31.92 -1.86 0.10
CA LYS A 92 32.85 -2.95 0.47
C LYS A 92 33.90 -3.25 -0.61
N THR A 93 33.73 -2.72 -1.82
CA THR A 93 34.66 -2.95 -2.95
C THR A 93 36.05 -2.33 -2.71
N ASP A 94 36.14 -1.29 -1.88
CA ASP A 94 37.42 -0.60 -1.59
C ASP A 94 38.35 -1.40 -0.67
N LYS A 95 37.85 -2.45 0.01
CA LYS A 95 38.62 -3.25 0.97
C LYS A 95 39.13 -4.60 0.44
N ILE A 96 38.96 -4.89 -0.84
CA ILE A 96 39.16 -6.25 -1.40
C ILE A 96 40.24 -6.26 -2.50
N GLY A 97 41.11 -7.28 -2.49
CA GLY A 97 42.22 -7.46 -3.44
C GLY A 97 41.84 -7.52 -4.93
N THR A 98 42.82 -7.26 -5.80
CA THR A 98 42.68 -6.94 -7.23
C THR A 98 41.86 -7.95 -8.07
N LYS A 99 41.95 -9.26 -7.80
CA LYS A 99 41.17 -10.30 -8.52
C LYS A 99 39.67 -10.31 -8.20
N ALA A 100 39.27 -9.95 -6.98
CA ALA A 100 37.87 -9.91 -6.59
C ALA A 100 37.20 -8.58 -6.97
N ARG A 101 38.00 -7.52 -7.14
CA ARG A 101 37.55 -6.18 -7.54
C ARG A 101 36.78 -6.18 -8.87
N GLY A 102 37.30 -6.87 -9.90
CA GLY A 102 36.64 -6.96 -11.21
C GLY A 102 35.28 -7.66 -11.19
N LYS A 103 35.14 -8.78 -10.45
CA LYS A 103 33.85 -9.48 -10.32
C LYS A 103 32.82 -8.65 -9.55
N ILE A 104 33.25 -7.98 -8.49
CA ILE A 104 32.36 -7.13 -7.69
C ILE A 104 31.92 -5.90 -8.48
N GLN A 105 32.83 -5.32 -9.27
CA GLN A 105 32.52 -4.18 -10.13
C GLN A 105 31.48 -4.53 -11.20
N ASN A 106 31.63 -5.67 -11.90
CA ASN A 106 30.63 -6.12 -12.86
C ASN A 106 29.25 -6.39 -12.20
N GLN A 107 29.24 -6.95 -10.99
CA GLN A 107 27.98 -7.16 -10.24
C GLN A 107 27.35 -5.84 -9.79
N ALA A 108 28.16 -4.86 -9.40
CA ALA A 108 27.68 -3.53 -9.03
C ALA A 108 27.09 -2.77 -10.22
N GLU A 109 27.70 -2.91 -11.41
CA GLU A 109 27.19 -2.33 -12.65
C GLU A 109 25.86 -2.98 -13.09
N ASP A 110 25.76 -4.32 -13.04
CA ASP A 110 24.50 -5.05 -13.32
C ASP A 110 23.37 -4.62 -12.36
N LEU A 111 23.67 -4.51 -11.06
CA LEU A 111 22.72 -4.02 -10.06
C LEU A 111 22.27 -2.59 -10.35
N ARG A 112 23.20 -1.72 -10.75
CA ARG A 112 22.90 -0.31 -11.08
C ARG A 112 22.03 -0.21 -12.33
N ALA A 113 22.31 -0.99 -13.36
CA ALA A 113 21.51 -1.02 -14.58
C ALA A 113 20.06 -1.45 -14.30
N LYS A 114 19.88 -2.50 -13.48
CA LYS A 114 18.54 -2.98 -13.07
C LYS A 114 17.81 -1.99 -12.18
N GLN A 115 18.53 -1.32 -11.28
CA GLN A 115 17.98 -0.27 -10.43
C GLN A 115 17.45 0.90 -11.26
N GLU A 116 18.20 1.32 -12.27
CA GLU A 116 17.81 2.42 -13.14
C GLU A 116 16.61 2.04 -14.03
N LEU A 117 16.61 0.83 -14.58
CA LEU A 117 15.47 0.32 -15.35
C LEU A 117 14.19 0.27 -14.51
N ALA A 118 14.27 -0.24 -13.27
CA ALA A 118 13.14 -0.28 -12.36
C ALA A 118 12.65 1.13 -11.98
N ARG A 119 13.57 2.09 -11.79
CA ARG A 119 13.23 3.51 -11.56
C ARG A 119 12.52 4.13 -12.75
N GLN A 120 13.04 3.92 -13.94
CA GLN A 120 12.47 4.45 -15.16
C GLN A 120 11.05 3.90 -15.37
N LYS A 121 10.86 2.59 -15.24
CA LYS A 121 9.53 1.96 -15.36
C LYS A 121 8.55 2.47 -14.31
N LEU A 122 9.02 2.70 -13.08
CA LEU A 122 8.19 3.28 -12.02
C LEU A 122 7.77 4.73 -12.33
N GLN A 123 8.66 5.53 -12.93
CA GLN A 123 8.35 6.89 -13.36
C GLN A 123 7.38 6.93 -14.55
N GLU A 124 7.54 6.03 -15.53
CA GLU A 124 6.61 5.85 -16.64
C GLU A 124 5.22 5.47 -16.12
N MET A 125 5.15 4.49 -15.21
CA MET A 125 3.90 4.06 -14.57
C MET A 125 3.25 5.20 -13.76
N LYS A 126 4.02 6.03 -13.07
CA LYS A 126 3.52 7.17 -12.29
C LYS A 126 2.83 8.23 -13.15
N LYS A 127 3.29 8.41 -14.40
CA LYS A 127 2.72 9.37 -15.35
C LYS A 127 1.52 8.83 -16.11
N ALA A 128 1.28 7.51 -16.06
CA ALA A 128 0.24 6.86 -16.83
C ALA A 128 -1.13 6.84 -16.14
N GLY A 129 -2.18 7.06 -16.91
CA GLY A 129 -3.58 6.95 -16.50
C GLY A 129 -4.29 5.76 -17.16
N GLY A 130 -5.50 5.45 -16.69
CA GLY A 130 -6.38 4.47 -17.32
C GLY A 130 -5.76 3.09 -17.55
N GLU A 131 -6.09 2.49 -18.70
CA GLU A 131 -5.68 1.16 -19.16
C GLU A 131 -4.16 1.03 -19.37
N ALA A 132 -3.51 2.09 -19.90
CA ALA A 132 -2.05 2.14 -20.08
C ALA A 132 -1.27 1.97 -18.76
N TRP A 133 -1.91 2.24 -17.62
CA TRP A 133 -1.30 2.05 -16.31
C TRP A 133 -1.08 0.57 -15.97
N GLU A 134 -1.99 -0.33 -16.34
CA GLU A 134 -1.86 -1.76 -16.01
C GLU A 134 -0.72 -2.41 -16.81
N ASP A 135 -0.59 -2.09 -18.10
CA ASP A 135 0.52 -2.60 -18.93
C ASP A 135 1.88 -2.10 -18.41
N LEU A 136 1.96 -0.82 -18.06
CA LEU A 136 3.18 -0.23 -17.49
C LEU A 136 3.48 -0.79 -16.11
N ARG A 137 2.46 -1.12 -15.32
CA ARG A 137 2.61 -1.79 -14.04
C ARG A 137 3.20 -3.17 -14.20
N ALA A 138 2.70 -3.98 -15.12
CA ALA A 138 3.27 -5.31 -15.39
C ALA A 138 4.75 -5.20 -15.76
N GLY A 139 5.12 -4.25 -16.63
CA GLY A 139 6.52 -3.98 -16.97
C GLY A 139 7.37 -3.53 -15.79
N ALA A 140 6.83 -2.67 -14.91
CA ALA A 140 7.52 -2.25 -13.69
C ALA A 140 7.69 -3.39 -12.67
N GLU A 141 6.70 -4.29 -12.55
CA GLU A 141 6.78 -5.46 -11.68
C GLU A 141 7.87 -6.43 -12.14
N VAL A 142 8.01 -6.66 -13.45
CA VAL A 142 9.12 -7.47 -14.01
C VAL A 142 10.48 -6.85 -13.70
N ALA A 143 10.66 -5.54 -13.96
CA ALA A 143 11.93 -4.86 -13.67
C ALA A 143 12.28 -4.88 -12.17
N MET A 144 11.28 -4.73 -11.31
CA MET A 144 11.45 -4.82 -9.85
C MET A 144 11.80 -6.24 -9.38
N ASP A 145 11.24 -7.28 -10.00
CA ASP A 145 11.57 -8.67 -9.69
C ASP A 145 13.00 -9.04 -10.12
N ASP A 146 13.44 -8.57 -11.30
CA ASP A 146 14.80 -8.76 -11.76
C ASP A 146 15.83 -8.08 -10.84
N LEU A 147 15.51 -6.85 -10.39
CA LEU A 147 16.31 -6.15 -9.38
C LEU A 147 16.36 -6.94 -8.06
N ARG A 148 15.21 -7.41 -7.57
CA ARG A 148 15.13 -8.24 -6.34
C ARG A 148 16.06 -9.45 -6.43
N LYS A 149 15.92 -10.24 -7.50
CA LYS A 149 16.72 -11.46 -7.73
C LYS A 149 18.21 -11.16 -7.76
N ALA A 150 18.59 -10.05 -8.40
CA ALA A 150 19.99 -9.63 -8.47
C ALA A 150 20.54 -9.24 -7.08
N VAL A 151 19.78 -8.47 -6.30
CA VAL A 151 20.15 -8.05 -4.94
C VAL A 151 20.26 -9.26 -4.01
N GLU A 152 19.26 -10.15 -4.00
CA GLU A 152 19.28 -11.37 -3.20
C GLU A 152 20.47 -12.28 -3.53
N LYS A 153 20.82 -12.40 -4.81
CA LYS A 153 21.99 -13.17 -5.26
C LYS A 153 23.29 -12.61 -4.69
N VAL A 154 23.40 -11.30 -4.58
CA VAL A 154 24.58 -10.62 -4.02
C VAL A 154 24.61 -10.73 -2.50
N ILE A 155 23.46 -10.61 -1.82
CA ILE A 155 23.35 -10.79 -0.37
C ILE A 155 23.72 -12.22 0.02
N LYS A 156 23.16 -13.25 -0.64
CA LYS A 156 23.47 -14.67 -0.36
C LYS A 156 24.95 -15.00 -0.55
N LYS A 157 25.62 -14.37 -1.52
CA LYS A 157 27.07 -14.53 -1.73
C LYS A 157 27.91 -13.89 -0.62
N ARG A 158 27.34 -13.00 0.19
CA ARG A 158 28.02 -12.31 1.29
C ARG A 158 27.98 -13.11 2.59
N GLU A 159 27.06 -14.06 2.70
CA GLU A 159 26.86 -14.92 3.88
C GLU A 159 27.61 -16.25 3.78
N LYS A 160 28.18 -16.58 2.61
CA LYS A 160 29.11 -17.69 2.39
C LYS A 160 30.54 -17.19 2.39
#